data_AF-A0A0Q7K3U3-F1
#
_entry.id   AF-A0A0Q7K3U3-F1
#
_cell.length_a   1.000
_cell.length_b   1.000
_cell.length_c   1.000
_cell.angle_alpha   90.00
_cell.angle_beta   90.00
_cell.angle_gamma   90.00
#
_symmetry.space_group_name_H-M   'P 1'
#
loop_
_entity.id
_entity.type
_entity.pdbx_description
1 polymer ?
#
loop_
_entity_poly.entity_id
_entity_poly.type
_entity_poly.pdbx_seq_one_letter_code
_entity_poly.pdbx_strand_id
1 'polypeptide(L)'
;MITVMWKTAAGETGEVQLSGDDKWTFGRTGGADEPTVGVDHPLVSRTALVIRDSGPGPVVFRGQRDNGAKVSLVSVIGSVTWLDEGTAGNLTAEENRVELSLDGEVLVTVDVEFDQRGSVVERQQADER
;
A
#
# COMPACT_ATOMS: atom_id res chain seq x y z
N MET A 1 -12.30 -0.64 6.91
CA MET A 1 -12.07 -1.59 5.84
C MET A 1 -11.59 -0.81 4.64
N ILE A 2 -10.61 -1.34 3.93
CA ILE A 2 -10.10 -0.81 2.66
C ILE A 2 -9.98 -1.97 1.67
N THR A 3 -10.10 -1.66 0.39
CA THR A 3 -9.84 -2.60 -0.69
C THR A 3 -8.50 -2.25 -1.33
N VAL A 4 -7.60 -3.21 -1.40
CA VAL A 4 -6.27 -3.07 -2.00
C VAL A 4 -6.26 -3.84 -3.30
N MET A 5 -6.11 -3.12 -4.41
CA MET A 5 -5.95 -3.69 -5.75
C MET A 5 -4.51 -3.49 -6.20
N TRP A 6 -3.92 -4.49 -6.86
CA TRP A 6 -2.55 -4.37 -7.34
C TRP A 6 -2.38 -4.89 -8.76
N LYS A 7 -1.30 -4.42 -9.38
CA LYS A 7 -0.77 -4.93 -10.63
C LYS A 7 0.76 -4.97 -10.58
N THR A 8 1.36 -6.11 -10.87
CA THR A 8 2.83 -6.25 -10.97
C THR A 8 3.31 -6.00 -12.40
N ALA A 9 4.62 -5.76 -12.56
CA ALA A 9 5.27 -5.65 -13.86
C ALA A 9 5.07 -6.91 -14.73
N ALA A 10 4.98 -8.09 -14.10
CA ALA A 10 4.70 -9.35 -14.78
C ALA A 10 3.25 -9.49 -15.27
N GLY A 11 2.38 -8.53 -14.96
CA GLY A 11 0.97 -8.52 -15.34
C GLY A 11 0.05 -9.26 -14.38
N GLU A 12 0.57 -9.75 -13.25
CA GLU A 12 -0.26 -10.31 -12.18
C GLU A 12 -1.11 -9.21 -11.56
N THR A 13 -2.40 -9.47 -11.39
CA THR A 13 -3.34 -8.56 -10.75
C THR A 13 -4.10 -9.27 -9.65
N GLY A 14 -4.52 -8.54 -8.63
CA GLY A 14 -5.43 -9.07 -7.63
C GLY A 14 -6.07 -7.97 -6.81
N GLU A 15 -6.95 -8.41 -5.92
CA GLU A 15 -7.73 -7.58 -5.03
C GLU A 15 -7.85 -8.28 -3.67
N VAL A 16 -7.75 -7.52 -2.59
CA VAL A 16 -8.02 -8.01 -1.24
C VAL A 16 -8.65 -6.92 -0.39
N GLN A 17 -9.61 -7.31 0.45
CA GLN A 17 -10.14 -6.44 1.49
C GLN A 17 -9.32 -6.59 2.76
N LEU A 18 -8.92 -5.48 3.36
CA LEU A 18 -8.21 -5.43 4.63
C LEU A 18 -9.11 -4.84 5.72
N SER A 19 -9.17 -5.53 6.86
CA SER A 19 -9.92 -5.13 8.04
C SER A 19 -9.14 -5.38 9.33
N GLY A 20 -9.40 -4.61 10.39
CA GLY A 20 -8.74 -4.82 11.68
C GLY A 20 -7.21 -4.79 11.59
N ASP A 21 -6.56 -5.92 11.90
CA ASP A 21 -5.10 -6.08 11.88
C ASP A 21 -4.56 -6.65 10.56
N ASP A 22 -5.42 -6.83 9.54
CA ASP A 22 -5.02 -7.34 8.24
C ASP A 22 -4.04 -6.40 7.55
N LYS A 23 -3.10 -6.99 6.81
CA LYS A 23 -2.11 -6.27 6.03
C LYS A 23 -1.95 -6.92 4.66
N TRP A 24 -1.72 -6.08 3.66
CA TRP A 24 -1.21 -6.48 2.37
C TRP A 24 0.29 -6.17 2.32
N THR A 25 1.09 -7.11 1.83
CA THR A 25 2.54 -6.96 1.76
C THR A 25 3.07 -7.27 0.36
N PHE A 26 4.03 -6.47 -0.08
CA PHE A 26 4.81 -6.72 -1.28
C PHE A 26 6.28 -6.84 -0.94
N GLY A 27 6.96 -7.80 -1.58
CA GLY A 27 8.41 -7.91 -1.45
C GLY A 27 9.00 -9.16 -2.09
N ARG A 28 10.25 -9.43 -1.73
CA ARG A 28 10.99 -10.56 -2.30
C ARG A 28 10.59 -11.89 -1.66
N THR A 29 10.37 -12.91 -2.50
CA THR A 29 10.09 -14.29 -2.06
C THR A 29 11.31 -14.98 -1.43
N GLY A 30 11.11 -16.19 -0.86
CA GLY A 30 12.19 -16.98 -0.25
C GLY A 30 12.63 -16.50 1.15
N GLY A 31 11.73 -15.84 1.87
CA GLY A 31 11.87 -15.45 3.28
C GLY A 31 11.24 -16.47 4.24
N ALA A 32 11.32 -16.17 5.55
CA ALA A 32 10.60 -16.93 6.56
C ALA A 32 9.09 -16.66 6.51
N ASP A 33 8.71 -15.43 6.17
CA ASP A 33 7.34 -15.01 5.91
C ASP A 33 7.17 -14.73 4.42
N GLU A 34 6.15 -15.31 3.79
CA GLU A 34 5.79 -15.00 2.41
C GLU A 34 5.00 -13.70 2.34
N PRO A 35 5.32 -12.79 1.39
CA PRO A 35 4.51 -11.61 1.15
C PRO A 35 3.18 -11.98 0.49
N THR A 36 2.16 -11.13 0.62
CA THR A 36 0.90 -11.28 -0.13
C THR A 36 1.15 -11.32 -1.63
N VAL A 37 2.07 -10.47 -2.09
CA VAL A 37 2.52 -10.42 -3.48
C VAL A 37 4.04 -10.47 -3.51
N GLY A 38 4.58 -11.51 -4.14
CA GLY A 38 5.99 -11.82 -4.14
C GLY A 38 6.65 -11.64 -5.51
N VAL A 39 7.87 -11.13 -5.52
CA VAL A 39 8.73 -11.14 -6.72
C VAL A 39 10.06 -11.82 -6.43
N ASP A 40 10.62 -12.51 -7.41
CA ASP A 40 12.00 -13.01 -7.33
C ASP A 40 12.96 -11.98 -7.91
N HIS A 41 13.24 -10.93 -7.13
CA HIS A 41 14.17 -9.88 -7.55
C HIS A 41 15.15 -9.52 -6.41
N PRO A 42 16.47 -9.67 -6.60
CA PRO A 42 17.44 -9.53 -5.51
C PRO A 42 17.56 -8.11 -4.96
N LEU A 43 17.19 -7.10 -5.77
CA LEU A 43 17.18 -5.69 -5.34
C LEU A 43 15.94 -5.32 -4.50
N VAL A 44 14.89 -6.13 -4.51
CA VAL A 44 13.67 -5.90 -3.71
C VAL A 44 13.89 -6.42 -2.29
N SER A 45 13.50 -5.62 -1.30
CA SER A 45 13.48 -6.03 0.12
C SER A 45 12.45 -7.14 0.33
N ARG A 46 12.68 -8.04 1.31
CA ARG A 46 11.69 -9.09 1.66
C ARG A 46 10.31 -8.50 2.02
N THR A 47 10.31 -7.37 2.72
CA THR A 47 9.11 -6.60 3.07
C THR A 47 9.28 -5.19 2.51
N ALA A 48 9.08 -5.02 1.21
CA ALA A 48 9.32 -3.77 0.51
C ALA A 48 8.19 -2.75 0.75
N LEU A 49 6.93 -3.20 0.73
CA LEU A 49 5.76 -2.40 1.08
C LEU A 49 4.85 -3.15 2.05
N VAL A 50 4.22 -2.39 2.94
CA VAL A 50 3.15 -2.89 3.81
C VAL A 50 2.01 -1.89 3.77
N ILE A 51 0.82 -2.33 3.40
CA ILE A 51 -0.42 -1.54 3.48
C ILE A 51 -1.30 -2.16 4.57
N ARG A 52 -1.87 -1.30 5.42
CA ARG A 52 -2.81 -1.72 6.46
C ARG A 52 -3.81 -0.61 6.77
N ASP A 53 -4.98 -1.00 7.22
CA ASP A 53 -6.02 -0.09 7.70
C ASP A 53 -5.78 0.23 9.18
N SER A 54 -4.95 1.25 9.48
CA SER A 54 -4.61 1.59 10.86
C SER A 54 -5.69 2.46 11.53
N GLY A 55 -5.74 2.48 12.87
CA GLY A 55 -6.73 3.26 13.64
C GLY A 55 -6.99 4.70 13.15
N PRO A 56 -5.97 5.55 12.94
CA PRO A 56 -6.15 6.90 12.40
C PRO A 56 -6.47 6.97 10.90
N GLY A 57 -6.31 5.86 10.16
CA GLY A 57 -6.52 5.77 8.73
C GLY A 57 -5.57 4.74 8.09
N PRO A 58 -5.81 4.37 6.82
CA PRO A 58 -4.93 3.45 6.13
C PRO A 58 -3.58 4.11 5.81
N VAL A 59 -2.53 3.29 5.90
CA VAL A 59 -1.15 3.73 5.72
C VAL A 59 -0.40 2.75 4.83
N VAL A 60 0.57 3.27 4.09
CA VAL A 60 1.60 2.47 3.45
C VAL A 60 2.93 2.73 4.14
N PHE A 61 3.66 1.67 4.46
CA PHE A 61 5.02 1.72 4.99
C PHE A 61 6.01 1.29 3.91
N ARG A 62 7.07 2.10 3.70
CA ARG A 62 8.20 1.76 2.83
C ARG A 62 9.27 1.02 3.63
N GLY A 63 9.35 -0.29 3.46
CA GLY A 63 10.49 -1.12 3.90
C GLY A 63 11.54 -1.39 2.81
N GLN A 64 11.31 -0.86 1.61
CA GLN A 64 12.24 -0.96 0.49
C GLN A 64 13.49 -0.12 0.74
N ARG A 65 14.65 -0.77 0.69
CA ARG A 65 15.98 -0.15 0.81
C ARG A 65 16.22 0.90 -0.28
N ASP A 66 17.03 1.90 0.02
CA ASP A 66 17.40 2.96 -0.91
C ASP A 66 18.56 2.53 -1.83
N ASN A 67 18.23 1.66 -2.79
CA ASN A 67 19.16 1.09 -3.75
C ASN A 67 18.81 1.44 -5.20
N GLY A 68 18.36 2.68 -5.43
CA GLY A 68 17.78 3.12 -6.70
C GLY A 68 16.28 2.86 -6.81
N ALA A 69 15.67 2.24 -5.80
CA ALA A 69 14.23 2.09 -5.71
C ALA A 69 13.56 3.42 -5.34
N LYS A 70 12.40 3.69 -5.92
CA LYS A 70 11.56 4.83 -5.55
C LYS A 70 10.16 4.34 -5.22
N VAL A 71 9.62 4.83 -4.11
CA VAL A 71 8.23 4.60 -3.73
C VAL A 71 7.50 5.94 -3.75
N SER A 72 6.40 6.01 -4.48
CA SER A 72 5.57 7.20 -4.59
C SER A 72 4.14 6.94 -4.16
N LEU A 73 3.56 7.94 -3.51
CA LEU A 73 2.13 8.16 -3.48
C LEU A 73 1.75 9.02 -4.68
N VAL A 74 0.82 8.55 -5.48
CA VAL A 74 0.28 9.25 -6.64
C VAL A 74 -1.15 9.66 -6.32
N SER A 75 -1.43 10.94 -6.49
CA SER A 75 -2.75 11.48 -6.25
C SER A 75 -3.66 11.32 -7.45
N VAL A 76 -4.98 11.40 -7.22
CA VAL A 76 -6.00 11.37 -8.28
C VAL A 76 -5.86 12.52 -9.30
N ILE A 77 -5.21 13.62 -8.91
CA ILE A 77 -4.89 14.75 -9.80
C ILE A 77 -3.49 14.66 -10.42
N GLY A 78 -2.77 13.57 -10.18
CA GLY A 78 -1.45 13.30 -10.75
C GLY A 78 -0.26 13.91 -10.01
N SER A 79 -0.46 14.46 -8.81
CA SER A 79 0.65 14.89 -7.95
C SER A 79 1.39 13.65 -7.42
N VAL A 80 2.71 13.77 -7.26
CA VAL A 80 3.56 12.68 -6.79
C VAL A 80 4.28 13.09 -5.52
N THR A 81 4.07 12.33 -4.46
CA THR A 81 4.77 12.44 -3.18
C THR A 81 5.70 11.25 -3.03
N TRP A 82 7.01 11.49 -2.83
CA TRP A 82 7.99 10.42 -2.66
C TRP A 82 8.13 10.04 -1.18
N LEU A 83 8.17 8.74 -0.90
CA LEU A 83 8.38 8.22 0.45
C LEU A 83 9.84 7.84 0.64
N ASP A 84 10.48 8.34 1.70
CA ASP A 84 11.85 7.99 2.09
C ASP A 84 11.93 6.59 2.73
N GLU A 85 13.10 5.97 2.70
CA GLU A 85 13.31 4.63 3.29
C GLU A 85 12.91 4.62 4.78
N GLY A 86 12.14 3.60 5.19
CA GLY A 86 11.72 3.44 6.58
C GLY A 86 10.61 4.39 7.02
N THR A 87 10.01 5.15 6.10
CA THR A 87 8.90 6.06 6.40
C THR A 87 7.55 5.45 6.06
N ALA A 88 6.49 6.08 6.60
CA ALA A 88 5.12 5.77 6.27
C ALA A 88 4.44 6.98 5.60
N GLY A 89 3.57 6.69 4.64
CA GLY A 89 2.65 7.64 4.03
C GLY A 89 1.21 7.33 4.40
N ASN A 90 0.41 8.37 4.64
CA ASN A 90 -1.03 8.20 4.84
C ASN A 90 -1.69 8.06 3.48
N LEU A 91 -2.59 7.10 3.35
CA LEU A 91 -3.43 6.95 2.18
C LEU A 91 -4.72 7.72 2.42
N THR A 92 -5.13 8.51 1.43
CA THR A 92 -6.36 9.29 1.48
C THR A 92 -7.14 9.07 0.19
N ALA A 93 -8.41 9.50 0.13
CA ALA A 93 -9.18 9.44 -1.11
C ALA A 93 -8.53 10.22 -2.27
N GLU A 94 -7.65 11.18 -1.97
CA GLU A 94 -6.91 11.96 -2.95
C GLU A 94 -5.54 11.35 -3.28
N GLU A 95 -4.84 10.77 -2.30
CA GLU A 95 -3.54 10.09 -2.43
C GLU A 95 -3.70 8.60 -2.14
N ASN A 96 -4.19 7.86 -3.13
CA ASN A 96 -4.62 6.47 -2.95
C ASN A 96 -3.86 5.45 -3.78
N ARG A 97 -2.96 5.89 -4.67
CA ARG A 97 -2.12 5.01 -5.47
C ARG A 97 -0.70 4.98 -4.93
N VAL A 98 -0.15 3.78 -4.77
CA VAL A 98 1.26 3.55 -4.45
C VAL A 98 1.95 2.93 -5.66
N GLU A 99 3.12 3.45 -6.01
CA GLU A 99 3.98 2.81 -7.02
C GLU A 99 5.36 2.56 -6.42
N LEU A 100 5.87 1.35 -6.63
CA LEU A 100 7.27 1.03 -6.38
C LEU A 100 7.96 0.81 -7.72
N SER A 101 8.98 1.61 -7.99
CA SER A 101 9.82 1.49 -9.16
C SER A 101 11.26 1.19 -8.79
N LEU A 102 11.96 0.50 -9.68
CA LEU A 102 13.37 0.20 -9.58
C LEU A 102 13.97 0.29 -10.99
N ASP A 103 15.12 0.94 -11.11
CA ASP A 103 15.81 1.14 -12.40
C ASP A 103 14.93 1.76 -13.50
N GLY A 104 13.94 2.56 -13.11
CA GLY A 104 12.99 3.23 -14.01
C GLY A 104 11.80 2.38 -14.44
N GLU A 105 11.70 1.12 -13.98
CA GLU A 105 10.57 0.25 -14.23
C GLU A 105 9.64 0.19 -12.99
N VAL A 106 8.34 0.31 -13.20
CA VAL A 106 7.34 0.13 -12.13
C VAL A 106 7.15 -1.36 -11.88
N LEU A 107 7.59 -1.84 -10.72
CA LEU A 107 7.49 -3.24 -10.33
C LEU A 107 6.09 -3.61 -9.83
N VAL A 108 5.44 -2.68 -9.12
CA VAL A 108 4.07 -2.84 -8.65
C VAL A 108 3.37 -1.48 -8.56
N THR A 109 2.13 -1.45 -9.03
CA THR A 109 1.16 -0.38 -8.79
C THR A 109 0.10 -0.93 -7.84
N VAL A 110 -0.26 -0.16 -6.83
CA VAL A 110 -1.28 -0.52 -5.85
C VAL A 110 -2.28 0.62 -5.77
N ASP A 111 -3.55 0.35 -6.04
CA ASP A 111 -4.66 1.28 -5.86
C ASP A 111 -5.42 0.89 -4.60
N VAL A 112 -5.68 1.87 -3.73
CA VAL A 112 -6.42 1.66 -2.49
C VAL A 112 -7.77 2.36 -2.57
N GLU A 113 -8.82 1.59 -2.41
CA GLU A 113 -10.19 2.08 -2.25
C GLU A 113 -10.58 2.06 -0.79
N PHE A 114 -11.28 3.12 -0.40
CA PHE A 114 -11.77 3.31 0.95
C PHE A 114 -13.26 2.99 0.89
N ASP A 115 -13.69 1.96 1.61
CA ASP A 115 -15.11 1.82 1.86
C ASP A 115 -15.61 3.11 2.47
N GLN A 116 -16.83 3.51 2.11
CA GLN A 116 -17.54 4.62 2.75
C GLN A 116 -17.70 4.29 4.24
N ARG A 117 -16.65 4.56 5.02
CA ARG A 117 -16.75 4.69 6.46
C ARG A 117 -17.70 5.87 6.62
N GLY A 118 -18.94 5.58 7.04
CA GLY A 118 -19.87 6.61 7.47
C GLY A 118 -19.10 7.64 8.31
N SER A 119 -19.41 8.91 8.09
CA SER A 119 -18.72 10.02 8.73
C SER A 119 -18.59 9.75 10.24
N VAL A 120 -17.57 10.29 10.89
CA VAL A 120 -17.42 10.17 12.37
C VAL A 120 -18.72 10.57 13.10
N VAL A 121 -19.50 11.47 12.50
CA VAL A 121 -20.82 11.93 12.96
C VAL A 121 -21.87 10.81 12.95
N GLU A 122 -21.88 9.94 11.94
CA GLU A 122 -22.85 8.83 11.86
C GLU A 122 -22.56 7.72 12.88
N ARG A 123 -21.27 7.53 13.24
CA ARG A 123 -20.87 6.55 14.27
C ARG A 123 -21.28 6.97 15.68
N GLN A 124 -21.18 8.26 16.00
CA GLN A 124 -21.61 8.76 17.32
C GLN A 124 -23.14 8.72 17.51
N GLN A 125 -23.93 8.84 16.43
CA GLN A 125 -25.39 8.76 16.51
C GLN A 125 -25.93 7.33 16.58
N ALA A 126 -25.14 6.32 16.18
CA ALA A 126 -25.53 4.92 16.26
C ALA A 126 -25.34 4.32 17.67
N ASP A 127 -24.37 4.81 18.44
CA ASP A 127 -24.10 4.37 19.82
C ASP A 127 -25.04 5.02 20.87
N GLU A 128 -25.86 6.00 20.48
CA GLU A 128 -26.83 6.69 21.35
C GLU A 128 -28.28 6.19 21.20
N ARG A 129 -28.51 5.05 20.52
CA ARG A 129 -29.84 4.43 20.37
C ARG A 129 -29.99 3.08 21.06
#